data_AF-A0A662VLW9-F1
#
_entry.id   AF-A0A662VLW9-F1
#
_cell.length_a   1.000
_cell.length_b   1.000
_cell.length_c   1.000
_cell.angle_alpha   90.00
_cell.angle_beta   90.00
_cell.angle_gamma   90.00
#
_symmetry.space_group_name_H-M   'P 1'
#
loop_
_entity.id
_entity.type
_entity.pdbx_description
1 polymer ?
#
loop_
_entity_poly.entity_id
_entity_poly.type
_entity_poly.pdbx_seq_one_letter_code
_entity_poly.pdbx_strand_id
1 'polypeptide(L)'
;MADLCEAQGVEYFHFIIPHAVDAERCSADDFINLIFNLSCVFGVIRLNSIVIFGEFKGKNKLDELKLRFLDEKLYERFEKHLRICRRLMKLGIEA
;
A
#
# COMPACT_ATOMS: atom_id res chain seq x y z
N MET A 1 -0.88 17.32 1.69
CA MET A 1 -0.58 17.01 3.11
C MET A 1 -1.83 17.21 3.96
N ALA A 2 -2.44 18.39 3.99
CA ALA A 2 -3.70 18.62 4.70
C ALA A 2 -4.84 17.66 4.26
N ASP A 3 -5.09 17.54 2.96
CA ASP A 3 -6.15 16.67 2.41
C ASP A 3 -5.94 15.17 2.73
N LEU A 4 -4.67 14.75 2.91
CA LEU A 4 -4.31 13.38 3.28
C LEU A 4 -4.61 13.11 4.76
N CYS A 5 -4.26 14.07 5.63
CA CYS A 5 -4.57 14.02 7.05
C CYS A 5 -6.09 14.03 7.27
N GLU A 6 -6.82 14.85 6.52
CA GLU A 6 -8.28 14.91 6.55
C GLU A 6 -8.90 13.58 6.06
N ALA A 7 -8.40 13.01 4.96
CA ALA A 7 -8.87 11.71 4.46
C ALA A 7 -8.60 10.53 5.43
N GLN A 8 -7.55 10.63 6.26
CA GLN A 8 -7.26 9.65 7.31
C GLN A 8 -7.89 10.01 8.68
N GLY A 9 -8.71 11.06 8.77
CA GLY A 9 -9.40 11.45 10.00
C GLY A 9 -8.48 12.03 11.08
N VAL A 10 -7.33 12.59 10.70
CA VAL A 10 -6.35 13.13 11.65
C VAL A 10 -6.42 14.64 11.69
N GLU A 11 -7.03 15.17 12.75
CA GLU A 11 -7.36 16.59 12.85
C GLU A 11 -6.15 17.50 13.15
N TYR A 12 -5.09 17.02 13.81
CA TYR A 12 -3.90 17.83 14.12
C TYR A 12 -2.65 16.96 14.32
N PHE A 13 -1.59 17.19 13.56
CA PHE A 13 -0.23 16.75 13.92
C PHE A 13 0.69 17.96 14.09
N HIS A 14 1.34 18.04 15.24
CA HIS A 14 2.59 18.77 15.38
C HIS A 14 3.67 17.84 14.81
N PHE A 15 4.09 18.06 13.55
CA PHE A 15 5.13 17.24 12.92
C PHE A 15 6.46 17.47 13.63
N ILE A 16 6.81 16.61 14.58
CA ILE A 16 8.21 16.38 14.91
C ILE A 16 8.74 15.52 13.76
N ILE A 17 9.55 16.12 12.89
CA ILE A 17 10.24 15.39 11.84
C ILE A 17 11.07 14.31 12.54
N PRO A 18 10.85 13.01 12.25
CA PRO A 18 11.69 11.96 12.81
C PRO A 18 13.14 12.25 12.44
N HIS A 19 13.97 12.59 13.43
CA HIS A 19 15.37 12.97 13.20
C HIS A 19 16.23 11.80 12.70
N ALA A 20 15.75 10.57 12.86
CA ALA A 20 16.26 9.37 12.22
C ALA A 20 15.13 8.35 12.10
N VAL A 21 14.96 7.76 10.91
CA VAL A 21 14.16 6.55 10.74
C VAL A 21 15.09 5.38 11.06
N ASP A 22 14.89 4.74 12.22
CA ASP A 22 15.65 3.54 12.59
C ASP A 22 15.17 2.37 11.73
N ALA A 23 15.78 2.23 10.55
CA ALA A 23 15.39 1.26 9.53
C ALA A 23 15.87 -0.18 9.84
N GLU A 24 16.06 -0.52 11.12
CA GLU A 24 16.54 -1.86 11.51
C GLU A 24 15.50 -2.96 11.24
N ARG A 25 14.21 -2.61 11.23
CA ARG A 25 13.11 -3.58 11.05
C ARG A 25 11.96 -2.97 10.25
N CYS A 26 11.40 -3.78 9.37
CA CYS A 26 10.21 -3.46 8.59
C CYS A 26 9.35 -4.72 8.50
N SER A 27 8.16 -4.72 9.10
CA SER A 27 7.19 -5.79 8.90
C SER A 27 6.54 -5.69 7.52
N ALA A 28 5.84 -6.74 7.08
CA ALA A 28 5.09 -6.70 5.84
C ALA A 28 4.03 -5.59 5.83
N ASP A 29 3.36 -5.38 6.97
CA ASP A 29 2.35 -4.33 7.12
C ASP A 29 2.98 -2.93 7.08
N ASP A 30 4.14 -2.73 7.70
CA ASP A 30 4.88 -1.46 7.63
C ASP A 30 5.23 -1.10 6.19
N PHE A 31 5.69 -2.08 5.41
CA PHE A 31 6.05 -1.87 4.02
C PHE A 31 4.83 -1.54 3.15
N ILE A 32 3.71 -2.24 3.36
CA ILE A 32 2.45 -1.98 2.65
C ILE A 32 1.93 -0.58 2.99
N ASN A 33 1.97 -0.18 4.26
CA ASN A 33 1.56 1.14 4.72
C ASN A 33 2.44 2.24 4.10
N LEU A 34 3.75 2.03 3.99
CA LEU A 34 4.64 2.95 3.31
C LEU A 34 4.25 3.13 1.83
N ILE A 35 4.03 2.03 1.10
CA ILE A 35 3.60 2.07 -0.30
C ILE A 35 2.29 2.82 -0.45
N PHE A 36 1.31 2.56 0.42
CA PHE A 36 0.03 3.24 0.43
C PHE A 36 0.19 4.73 0.66
N ASN A 37 0.88 5.14 1.72
CA ASN A 37 1.10 6.54 2.05
C ASN A 37 1.81 7.29 0.91
N LEU A 38 2.84 6.68 0.31
CA LEU A 38 3.49 7.25 -0.87
C LEU A 38 2.53 7.38 -2.05
N SER A 39 1.71 6.36 -2.32
CA SER A 39 0.73 6.41 -3.41
C SER A 39 -0.33 7.50 -3.20
N CYS A 40 -0.77 7.74 -1.96
CA CYS A 40 -1.73 8.80 -1.65
C CYS A 40 -1.13 10.20 -1.76
N VAL A 41 0.14 10.37 -1.39
CA VAL A 41 0.85 11.66 -1.51
C VAL A 41 1.15 12.00 -2.97
N PHE A 42 1.66 11.03 -3.74
CA PHE A 42 2.14 11.27 -5.11
C PHE A 42 1.08 11.00 -6.19
N GLY A 43 -0.04 10.36 -5.84
CA GLY A 43 -1.10 9.95 -6.76
C GLY A 43 -0.72 8.76 -7.66
N VAL A 44 0.53 8.71 -8.12
CA VAL A 44 1.09 7.58 -8.87
C VAL A 44 2.52 7.34 -8.42
N ILE A 45 2.83 6.09 -8.09
CA ILE A 45 4.21 5.66 -7.80
C ILE A 45 4.55 4.44 -8.65
N ARG A 46 5.85 4.23 -8.88
CA ARG A 46 6.37 3.05 -9.57
C ARG A 46 7.23 2.24 -8.62
N LEU A 47 6.90 0.97 -8.47
CA LEU A 47 7.70 -0.01 -7.74
C LEU A 47 8.13 -1.11 -8.70
N ASN A 48 9.41 -1.13 -9.07
CA ASN A 48 9.96 -2.03 -10.10
C ASN A 48 9.21 -1.93 -11.44
N SER A 49 8.57 -3.02 -11.86
CA SER A 49 7.73 -3.13 -13.06
C SER A 49 6.22 -3.03 -12.76
N ILE A 50 5.85 -2.43 -11.62
CA ILE A 50 4.46 -2.20 -11.23
C ILE A 50 4.24 -0.68 -11.07
N VAL A 51 3.20 -0.16 -11.73
CA VAL A 51 2.69 1.20 -11.50
C VAL A 51 1.50 1.10 -10.55
N ILE A 52 1.56 1.88 -9.46
CA ILE A 52 0.56 1.90 -8.39
C ILE A 52 -0.13 3.25 -8.45
N PHE A 53 -1.45 3.23 -8.57
CA PHE A 53 -2.28 4.43 -8.59
C PHE A 53 -2.95 4.59 -7.22
N GLY A 54 -2.54 5.63 -6.50
CA GLY A 54 -3.31 6.15 -5.36
C GLY A 54 -4.40 7.04 -5.93
N GLU A 55 -5.59 6.48 -6.16
CA GLU A 55 -6.69 7.27 -6.72
C GLU A 55 -7.05 8.41 -5.78
N PHE A 56 -6.96 9.64 -6.29
CA PHE A 56 -7.47 10.82 -5.62
C PHE A 56 -9.01 10.79 -5.68
N LYS A 57 -9.67 11.05 -4.54
CA LYS A 57 -11.15 11.11 -4.30
C LYS A 57 -11.81 9.89 -3.63
N GLY A 58 -11.44 9.60 -2.38
CA GLY A 58 -12.37 8.97 -1.42
C GLY A 58 -12.30 7.45 -1.26
N LYS A 59 -11.16 6.84 -1.62
CA LYS A 59 -10.86 5.44 -1.29
C LYS A 59 -9.84 5.40 -0.16
N ASN A 60 -10.26 4.89 0.99
CA ASN A 60 -9.55 4.99 2.27
C ASN A 60 -8.90 3.66 2.69
N LYS A 61 -8.98 2.61 1.87
CA LYS A 61 -8.49 1.27 2.24
C LYS A 61 -7.41 0.74 1.29
N LEU A 62 -6.52 -0.11 1.83
CA LEU A 62 -5.39 -0.70 1.09
C LEU A 62 -5.83 -1.53 -0.13
N ASP A 63 -6.98 -2.16 -0.06
CA ASP A 63 -7.57 -3.01 -1.10
C ASP A 63 -8.12 -2.22 -2.31
N GLU A 64 -8.07 -0.89 -2.24
CA GLU A 64 -8.61 0.00 -3.25
C GLU A 64 -7.56 0.53 -4.24
N LEU A 65 -6.27 0.27 -3.99
CA LEU A 65 -5.18 0.65 -4.88
C LEU A 65 -5.25 -0.10 -6.21
N LYS A 66 -5.12 0.64 -7.32
CA LYS A 66 -5.04 0.03 -8.65
C LYS A 66 -3.59 -0.24 -9.02
N LEU A 67 -3.31 -1.45 -9.49
CA LEU A 67 -2.00 -1.90 -9.94
C LEU A 67 -2.00 -2.09 -11.45
N ARG A 68 -0.98 -1.59 -12.14
CA ARG A 68 -0.68 -1.89 -13.54
C ARG A 68 0.68 -2.56 -13.62
N PHE A 69 0.69 -3.81 -14.07
CA PHE A 69 1.91 -4.56 -14.30
C PHE A 69 2.47 -4.21 -15.69
N LEU A 70 3.76 -3.94 -15.74
CA LEU A 70 4.51 -3.69 -16.98
C LEU A 70 5.28 -4.94 -17.44
N ASP A 71 5.30 -5.99 -16.61
CA ASP A 71 5.91 -7.28 -16.87
C ASP A 71 4.86 -8.38 -16.74
N GLU A 72 4.53 -9.04 -17.85
CA GLU A 72 3.54 -10.11 -17.94
C GLU A 72 3.91 -11.31 -17.07
N LYS A 73 5.19 -11.69 -16.99
CA LYS A 73 5.63 -12.82 -16.17
C LYS A 73 5.51 -12.52 -14.69
N LEU A 74 5.66 -11.25 -14.30
CA LEU A 74 5.39 -10.83 -12.93
C LEU A 74 3.89 -10.88 -12.63
N TYR A 75 3.05 -10.43 -13.57
CA TYR A 75 1.60 -10.49 -13.45
C TYR A 75 1.10 -11.94 -13.26
N GLU A 76 1.53 -12.88 -14.11
CA GLU A 76 1.13 -14.29 -14.01
C GLU A 76 1.49 -14.91 -12.64
N ARG A 77 2.72 -14.63 -12.15
CA ARG A 77 3.16 -15.10 -10.83
C ARG A 77 2.35 -14.47 -9.70
N PHE A 78 2.09 -13.17 -9.80
CA PHE A 78 1.28 -12.44 -8.83
C PHE A 78 -0.14 -12.99 -8.77
N GLU A 79 -0.78 -13.21 -9.92
CA GLU A 79 -2.13 -13.76 -10.01
C GLU A 79 -2.21 -15.17 -9.41
N LYS A 80 -1.21 -16.02 -9.70
CA LYS A 80 -1.09 -17.36 -9.11
C LYS A 80 -1.01 -17.28 -7.58
N HIS A 81 -0.14 -16.43 -7.04
CA HIS A 81 0.04 -16.29 -5.59
C HIS A 81 -1.23 -15.73 -4.93
N LEU A 82 -1.84 -14.70 -5.51
CA LEU A 82 -3.09 -14.13 -5.03
C LEU A 82 -4.21 -15.19 -4.98
N ARG A 83 -4.30 -16.04 -6.00
CA ARG A 83 -5.26 -17.16 -6.03
C ARG A 83 -5.02 -18.15 -4.91
N ILE A 84 -3.77 -18.48 -4.60
CA ILE A 84 -3.41 -19.37 -3.49
C ILE A 84 -3.79 -18.72 -2.16
N CYS A 85 -3.41 -17.47 -1.90
CA CYS A 85 -3.75 -16.76 -0.67
C CYS A 85 -5.27 -16.69 -0.45
N ARG A 86 -6.04 -16.37 -1.50
CA ARG A 86 -7.51 -16.36 -1.43
C ARG A 86 -8.10 -17.73 -1.13
N ARG A 87 -7.50 -18.82 -1.62
CA ARG A 87 -7.92 -20.18 -1.30
C ARG A 87 -7.59 -20.55 0.15
N LEU A 88 -6.40 -20.18 0.63
CA LEU A 88 -5.99 -20.39 2.01
C LEU A 88 -6.88 -19.63 2.99
N MET A 89 -7.19 -18.36 2.74
CA MET A 89 -8.12 -17.58 3.56
C MET A 89 -9.51 -18.22 3.66
N LYS A 90 -9.98 -18.88 2.59
CA LYS A 90 -11.27 -19.60 2.59
C LYS A 90 -11.26 -20.87 3.44
N LEU A 91 -10.10 -21.36 3.87
CA LEU A 91 -10.02 -22.53 4.75
C LEU A 91 -10.41 -22.19 6.20
N GLY A 92 -10.53 -20.90 6.56
CA GLY A 92 -10.94 -20.47 7.90
C GLY A 92 -9.93 -20.82 8.99
N ILE A 93 -8.64 -20.94 8.64
CA ILE A 93 -7.58 -21.20 9.60
C ILE A 93 -7.29 -19.87 10.31
N GLU A 94 -7.64 -19.80 11.59
CA GLU A 94 -7.31 -18.68 12.48
C GLU A 94 -5.87 -18.83 12.97
N ALA A 95 -5.20 -17.68 13.18
CA ALA A 95 -3.81 -17.60 13.64
C ALA A 95 -3.73 -17.59 15.17
#